data_AF-A0A920LIA5-F1
#
_entry.id   AF-A0A920LIA5-F1
#
_cell.length_a   1.000
_cell.length_b   1.000
_cell.length_c   1.000
_cell.angle_alpha   90.00
_cell.angle_beta   90.00
_cell.angle_gamma   90.00
#
_symmetry.space_group_name_H-M   'P 1'
#
loop_
_entity.id
_entity.type
_entity.pdbx_description
1 polymer ?
#
loop_
_entity_poly.entity_id
_entity_poly.type
_entity_poly.pdbx_seq_one_letter_code
_entity_poly.pdbx_strand_id
1 'polypeptide(L)'
;MKESNGVNNMPTGTVKWFNGRKGYGFIEPDDGENDVFVHITAVKDSGLNVLNEGDKVSFELVENRGRMAAEKLAKADSDEAPAEEAEAEAEEADVAETEAEEAEAEAEEAEAD
;
A
#
# COMPACT_ATOMS: atom_id res chain seq x y z
N MET A 1 -23.04 -15.93 15.69
CA MET A 1 -22.27 -16.61 14.64
C MET A 1 -21.03 -15.78 14.31
N LYS A 2 -19.86 -16.25 14.73
CA LYS A 2 -18.55 -15.77 14.30
C LYS A 2 -18.06 -16.85 13.35
N GLU A 3 -17.95 -16.56 12.05
CA GLU A 3 -17.16 -17.27 11.03
C GLU A 3 -17.62 -16.84 9.63
N SER A 4 -16.97 -15.83 9.09
CA SER A 4 -16.62 -15.78 7.67
C SER A 4 -15.44 -14.84 7.58
N ASN A 5 -14.27 -15.38 7.93
CA ASN A 5 -12.99 -14.84 7.52
C ASN A 5 -13.12 -14.61 6.00
N GLY A 6 -13.14 -13.34 5.58
CA GLY A 6 -13.24 -12.98 4.18
C GLY A 6 -12.15 -13.76 3.45
N VAL A 7 -12.54 -14.67 2.57
CA VAL A 7 -11.58 -15.34 1.69
C VAL A 7 -10.88 -14.19 0.98
N ASN A 8 -9.59 -14.01 1.24
CA ASN A 8 -8.70 -13.16 0.46
C ASN A 8 -8.74 -13.68 -0.98
N ASN A 9 -9.80 -13.35 -1.72
CA ASN A 9 -10.03 -13.75 -3.09
C ASN A 9 -9.19 -12.85 -3.98
N MET A 10 -7.88 -12.83 -3.72
CA MET A 10 -6.89 -12.17 -4.56
C MET A 10 -6.80 -13.00 -5.84
N PRO A 11 -7.30 -12.50 -6.98
CA PRO A 11 -7.17 -13.22 -8.24
C PRO A 11 -5.69 -13.47 -8.53
N THR A 12 -5.42 -14.68 -9.03
CA THR A 12 -4.09 -15.04 -9.52
C THR A 12 -4.07 -14.98 -11.03
N GLY A 13 -2.91 -14.69 -11.59
CA GLY A 13 -2.70 -14.72 -13.02
C GLY A 13 -1.25 -14.91 -13.38
N THR A 14 -1.04 -15.10 -14.67
CA THR A 14 0.28 -15.26 -15.26
C THR A 14 0.64 -13.97 -15.98
N VAL A 15 1.83 -13.45 -15.72
CA VAL A 15 2.30 -12.23 -16.40
C VAL A 15 2.48 -12.55 -17.89
N LYS A 16 1.63 -11.96 -18.74
CA LYS A 16 1.67 -12.15 -20.19
C LYS A 16 2.93 -11.52 -20.77
N TRP A 17 3.26 -10.33 -20.30
CA TRP A 17 4.50 -9.62 -20.60
C TRP A 17 4.64 -8.39 -19.70
N PHE A 18 5.88 -7.99 -19.41
CA PHE A 18 6.18 -6.78 -18.66
C PHE A 18 7.38 -6.06 -19.26
N ASN A 19 7.25 -4.75 -19.47
CA ASN A 19 8.34 -3.92 -19.95
C ASN A 19 8.88 -3.04 -18.82
N GLY A 20 9.91 -3.52 -18.12
CA GLY A 20 10.53 -2.77 -17.03
C GLY A 20 11.14 -1.42 -17.45
N ARG A 21 11.48 -1.23 -18.74
CA ARG A 21 11.97 0.07 -19.24
C ARG A 21 10.85 1.09 -19.39
N LYS A 22 9.69 0.66 -19.90
CA LYS A 22 8.52 1.52 -20.08
C LYS A 22 7.64 1.61 -18.82
N GLY A 23 7.83 0.68 -17.89
CA GLY A 23 7.18 0.67 -16.58
C GLY A 23 5.73 0.17 -16.60
N TYR A 24 5.36 -0.70 -17.53
CA TYR A 24 4.03 -1.31 -17.52
C TYR A 24 4.03 -2.68 -18.21
N GLY A 25 2.96 -3.43 -17.99
CA GLY A 25 2.74 -4.74 -18.60
C GLY A 25 1.28 -5.15 -18.56
N PHE A 26 1.04 -6.42 -18.88
CA PHE A 26 -0.27 -7.05 -18.80
C PHE A 26 -0.16 -8.41 -18.14
N ILE A 27 -1.17 -8.72 -17.34
CA ILE A 27 -1.31 -9.99 -16.63
C ILE A 27 -2.57 -10.67 -17.17
N GLU A 28 -2.45 -11.96 -17.45
CA GLU A 28 -3.55 -12.81 -17.86
C GLU A 28 -4.10 -13.51 -16.60
N PRO A 29 -5.27 -13.09 -16.08
CA PRO A 29 -5.89 -13.75 -14.93
C PRO A 29 -6.29 -15.19 -15.28
N ASP A 30 -6.22 -16.10 -14.31
CA ASP A 30 -6.73 -17.48 -14.47
C ASP A 30 -8.24 -17.51 -14.76
N ASP A 31 -8.97 -16.47 -14.33
CA ASP A 31 -10.40 -16.29 -14.61
C ASP A 31 -10.68 -16.03 -16.10
N GLY A 32 -9.67 -15.58 -16.85
CA GLY A 32 -9.72 -15.48 -18.31
C GLY A 32 -10.67 -14.41 -18.86
N GLU A 33 -11.28 -13.59 -18.02
CA GLU A 33 -12.28 -12.60 -18.47
C GLU A 33 -11.66 -11.43 -19.24
N ASN A 34 -10.59 -10.81 -18.74
CA ASN A 34 -9.95 -9.64 -19.36
C ASN A 34 -8.47 -9.53 -19.01
N ASP A 35 -7.62 -9.08 -19.95
CA ASP A 35 -6.23 -8.74 -19.67
C ASP A 35 -6.16 -7.58 -18.65
N VAL A 36 -5.36 -7.77 -17.61
CA VAL A 36 -5.26 -6.82 -16.50
C VAL A 36 -4.06 -5.92 -16.71
N PHE A 37 -4.28 -4.61 -16.70
CA PHE A 37 -3.20 -3.64 -16.85
C PHE A 37 -2.41 -3.50 -15.55
N VAL A 38 -1.08 -3.62 -15.63
CA VAL A 38 -0.19 -3.41 -14.48
C VAL A 38 0.79 -2.27 -14.75
N HIS A 39 0.95 -1.38 -13.77
CA HIS A 39 1.90 -0.27 -13.79
C HIS A 39 3.06 -0.50 -12.83
N ILE A 40 4.27 -0.04 -13.16
CA ILE A 40 5.46 -0.16 -12.31
C ILE A 40 5.27 0.49 -10.94
N THR A 41 4.42 1.51 -10.84
CA THR A 41 4.06 2.11 -9.54
C THR A 41 3.40 1.09 -8.64
N ALA A 42 2.38 0.36 -9.12
CA ALA A 42 1.72 -0.67 -8.35
C ALA A 42 2.69 -1.80 -7.97
N VAL A 43 3.57 -2.21 -8.90
CA VAL A 43 4.60 -3.23 -8.63
C VAL A 43 5.54 -2.78 -7.50
N LYS A 44 6.02 -1.53 -7.54
CA LYS A 44 6.91 -0.95 -6.52
C LYS A 44 6.24 -0.75 -5.16
N ASP A 45 5.00 -0.26 -5.17
CA ASP A 45 4.14 -0.10 -3.98
C ASP A 45 3.93 -1.43 -3.27
N SER A 46 3.91 -2.52 -4.03
CA SER A 46 3.82 -3.88 -3.49
C SER A 46 5.17 -4.43 -2.96
N GLY A 47 6.24 -3.63 -2.99
CA GLY A 47 7.59 -4.08 -2.65
C GLY A 47 8.27 -4.96 -3.71
N LEU A 48 7.69 -5.09 -4.91
CA LEU A 48 8.29 -5.86 -6.00
C LEU A 48 9.19 -4.98 -6.87
N ASN A 49 10.36 -5.49 -7.27
CA ASN A 49 11.28 -4.75 -8.15
C ASN A 49 10.97 -4.90 -9.64
N VAL A 50 10.54 -6.09 -10.08
CA VAL A 50 10.30 -6.41 -11.50
C VAL A 50 9.37 -7.60 -11.64
N LEU A 51 8.54 -7.63 -12.69
CA LEU A 51 7.77 -8.80 -13.11
C LEU A 51 8.43 -9.42 -14.36
N ASN A 52 8.54 -10.75 -14.42
CA ASN A 52 8.98 -11.43 -15.63
C ASN A 52 7.79 -12.06 -16.36
N GLU A 53 7.90 -12.21 -17.67
CA GLU A 53 6.92 -12.98 -18.47
C GLU A 53 6.87 -14.43 -17.98
N GLY A 54 5.66 -14.94 -17.77
CA GLY A 54 5.42 -16.29 -17.26
C GLY A 54 5.43 -16.40 -15.73
N ASP A 55 5.76 -15.34 -14.98
CA ASP A 55 5.69 -15.36 -13.52
C ASP A 55 4.23 -15.49 -13.06
N LYS A 56 4.00 -16.36 -12.07
CA LYS A 56 2.70 -16.46 -11.40
C LYS A 56 2.63 -15.46 -10.26
N VAL A 57 1.62 -14.59 -10.32
CA VAL A 57 1.42 -13.51 -9.36
C VAL A 57 -0.02 -13.46 -8.89
N SER A 58 -0.21 -13.13 -7.62
CA SER A 58 -1.50 -12.72 -7.07
C SER A 58 -1.60 -11.19 -7.13
N PHE A 59 -2.76 -10.66 -7.46
CA PHE A 59 -3.00 -9.23 -7.53
C PHE A 59 -4.44 -8.94 -7.11
N GLU A 60 -4.74 -7.67 -6.86
CA GLU A 60 -6.08 -7.18 -6.61
C GLU A 60 -6.63 -6.56 -7.90
N LEU A 61 -7.80 -7.03 -8.34
CA LEU A 61 -8.51 -6.44 -9.47
C LEU A 61 -9.27 -5.21 -9.01
N VAL A 62 -8.86 -4.05 -9.50
CA VAL A 62 -9.53 -2.78 -9.20
C VAL A 62 -10.03 -2.15 -10.49
N GLU A 63 -11.28 -1.69 -10.51
CA GLU A 63 -11.83 -0.93 -11.63
C GLU A 63 -11.34 0.52 -11.55
N ASN A 64 -10.41 0.89 -12.45
CA ASN A 64 -9.91 2.25 -12.56
C ASN A 64 -10.41 2.91 -13.85
N ARG A 65 -11.29 3.90 -13.72
CA ARG A 65 -11.86 4.67 -14.85
C ARG A 65 -12.44 3.78 -15.97
N GLY A 66 -13.13 2.71 -15.60
CA GLY A 66 -13.77 1.78 -16.54
C GLY A 66 -12.81 0.79 -17.21
N ARG A 67 -11.60 0.58 -16.66
CA ARG A 67 -10.70 -0.51 -17.05
C ARG A 67 -10.21 -1.26 -15.82
N MET A 68 -9.95 -2.56 -15.99
CA MET A 68 -9.37 -3.39 -14.94
C MET A 68 -7.86 -3.10 -14.80
N ALA A 69 -7.43 -2.81 -13.58
CA ALA A 69 -6.04 -2.62 -13.21
C ALA A 69 -5.66 -3.57 -12.06
N ALA A 70 -4.37 -3.96 -12.03
CA ALA A 70 -3.80 -4.74 -10.94
C ALA A 70 -3.16 -3.80 -9.90
N GLU A 71 -3.59 -3.93 -8.65
CA GLU A 71 -2.98 -3.31 -7.46
C GLU A 71 -2.51 -4.40 -6.48
N LYS A 72 -1.64 -4.06 -5.53
CA LYS A 72 -1.12 -4.98 -4.49
C LYS A 72 -0.66 -6.34 -5.03
N LEU A 73 0.38 -6.34 -5.85
CA LEU A 73 0.91 -7.54 -6.50
C LEU A 73 1.83 -8.33 -5.58
N ALA A 74 1.69 -9.65 -5.52
CA ALA A 74 2.62 -10.54 -4.83
C ALA A 74 3.10 -11.67 -5.76
N LYS A 75 4.41 -11.90 -5.80
CA LYS A 75 4.98 -13.04 -6.52
C LYS A 75 4.89 -14.31 -5.68
N ALA A 76 4.44 -15.40 -6.29
CA ALA A 76 4.38 -16.69 -5.61
C ALA A 76 5.77 -17.33 -5.40
N ASP A 77 6.76 -16.93 -6.20
CA ASP A 77 8.04 -17.65 -6.34
C ASP A 77 9.28 -16.87 -5.84
N SER A 78 9.13 -15.72 -5.21
CA SER A 78 10.28 -15.00 -4.63
C SER A 78 10.01 -14.56 -3.21
N ASP A 79 10.70 -15.27 -2.31
CA ASP A 79 10.95 -14.94 -0.91
C ASP A 79 11.53 -13.52 -0.80
N GLU A 80 10.67 -12.51 -0.67
CA GLU A 80 11.04 -11.19 -0.16
C GLU A 80 9.82 -10.62 0.60
N ALA A 81 10.03 -10.39 1.90
CA ALA A 81 9.00 -10.03 2.88
C ALA A 81 8.31 -8.69 2.56
N PRO A 82 7.02 -8.53 2.92
CA PRO A 82 6.24 -7.35 2.55
C PRO A 82 6.69 -6.14 3.37
N ALA A 83 7.22 -5.12 2.69
CA ALA A 83 7.32 -3.79 3.28
C ALA A 83 5.94 -3.12 3.17
N GLU A 84 5.20 -3.25 4.25
CA GLU A 84 4.23 -2.33 4.82
C GLU A 84 4.18 -0.92 4.18
N GLU A 85 3.19 -0.66 3.32
CA GLU A 85 2.68 0.69 3.01
C GLU A 85 1.14 0.62 2.92
N ALA A 86 0.50 0.31 4.04
CA ALA A 86 -0.92 0.57 4.26
C ALA A 86 -1.06 1.78 5.18
N GLU A 87 -1.01 2.99 4.62
CA GLU A 87 -1.49 4.19 5.31
C GLU A 87 -2.31 5.04 4.33
N ALA A 88 -3.55 4.62 4.12
CA ALA A 88 -4.62 5.55 3.81
C ALA A 88 -5.18 6.05 5.15
N GLU A 89 -5.19 7.36 5.40
CA GLU A 89 -6.39 8.12 5.81
C GLU A 89 -6.04 9.60 6.10
N ALA A 90 -6.79 10.50 5.46
CA ALA A 90 -6.95 11.89 5.84
C ALA A 90 -8.01 11.99 6.97
N GLU A 91 -8.08 13.15 7.67
CA GLU A 91 -8.91 13.49 8.86
C GLU A 91 -8.32 12.99 10.20
N GLU A 92 -8.00 13.78 11.23
CA GLU A 92 -8.38 15.13 11.66
C GLU A 92 -7.25 15.80 12.48
N ALA A 93 -6.98 17.09 12.24
CA ALA A 93 -6.11 17.92 13.09
C ALA A 93 -6.95 18.96 13.82
N ASP A 94 -7.77 18.49 14.78
CA ASP A 94 -8.42 19.27 15.83
C ASP A 94 -7.78 18.88 17.18
N VAL A 95 -6.55 19.33 17.46
CA VAL A 95 -6.07 19.51 18.85
C VAL A 95 -4.84 20.42 18.84
N ALA A 96 -5.06 21.72 18.99
CA ALA A 96 -4.04 22.67 19.45
C ALA A 96 -4.63 23.52 20.57
N GLU A 97 -5.22 22.83 21.55
CA GLU A 97 -5.46 23.36 22.89
C GLU A 97 -4.47 22.65 23.81
N THR A 98 -3.35 23.31 24.11
CA THR A 98 -2.46 22.95 25.21
C THR A 98 -2.59 24.02 26.28
N GLU A 99 -3.45 23.74 27.25
CA GLU A 99 -3.31 24.14 28.65
C GLU A 99 -1.85 23.91 29.08
N ALA A 100 -1.14 24.93 29.55
CA ALA A 100 -1.11 25.35 30.95
C ALA A 100 -0.48 24.29 31.87
N GLU A 101 0.85 24.38 32.07
CA GLU A 101 1.49 23.86 33.28
C GLU A 101 2.76 24.66 33.63
N GLU A 102 2.67 25.33 34.79
CA GLU A 102 3.71 25.59 35.80
C GLU A 102 4.91 26.53 35.52
N ALA A 103 4.75 27.81 35.89
CA ALA A 103 5.84 28.65 36.42
C ALA A 103 5.30 29.72 37.39
N GLU A 104 4.88 29.30 38.59
CA GLU A 104 4.63 30.20 39.73
C GLU A 104 5.35 29.70 41.01
N ALA A 105 5.89 30.66 41.77
CA ALA A 105 6.48 30.59 43.14
C ALA A 105 7.93 30.07 43.26
N GLU A 106 8.91 30.71 43.93
CA GLU A 106 8.98 31.67 45.07
C GLU A 106 10.17 32.66 44.82
N ALA A 107 10.10 33.99 45.02
CA ALA A 107 10.25 34.78 46.28
C ALA A 107 11.57 34.46 47.04
N GLU A 108 12.39 35.35 47.63
CA GLU A 108 12.30 36.73 48.15
C GLU A 108 13.73 37.12 48.67
N GLU A 109 14.09 38.43 48.69
CA GLU A 109 15.13 39.13 49.51
C GLU A 109 16.64 38.93 49.18
N ALA A 110 17.57 39.90 49.17
CA ALA A 110 17.70 41.20 49.86
C ALA A 110 18.81 42.12 49.24
N GLU A 111 18.61 43.44 49.36
CA GLU A 111 19.56 44.59 49.53
C GLU A 111 20.73 44.83 48.54
N ALA A 112 20.85 45.98 47.85
CA ALA A 112 21.12 47.35 48.31
C ALA A 112 22.50 47.54 48.99
N ASP A 113 23.49 48.02 48.20
CA ASP A 113 24.51 49.01 48.62
C ASP A 113 25.12 49.69 47.36
#